data_AF-A0A147B7R0-F1
#
_entry.id   AF-A0A147B7R0-F1
#
_cell.length_a   1.000
_cell.length_b   1.000
_cell.length_c   1.000
_cell.angle_alpha   90.00
_cell.angle_beta   90.00
_cell.angle_gamma   90.00
#
_symmetry.space_group_name_H-M   'P 1'
#
loop_
_entity.id
_entity.type
_entity.pdbx_description
1 polymer ?
#
loop_
_entity_poly.entity_id
_entity_poly.type
_entity_poly.pdbx_seq_one_letter_code
_entity_poly.pdbx_strand_id
1 'polypeptide(L)'
;LLFYFNKTAANPFITLLNAEAYLPHEKLVVKNLPVPKYFSPNTALTVGQRVVRTLTKDHPLEPCGVGKHAVRTFDNLTFPLEVRQNCKYLVTRDCYGVSNFSVVVEPVDLRTGLKKLYVQLYDTVVEILPPALYSPEVKLFVNKTAYVALAERDVVLKYSHVHHLLVQVHRSSNPREGPIVLLKTTNNLLELNFDGYNVYVWVNKKYQRKTCGVCGNYDNEPSHEFLTPEATEALNYTHFVTSYAFGAPACKVPVYPVPSVHSELLTEMSMGEIPMLSSIRGMNRREQMRSIKPVYDDDVYIPKARSWEAREPEVEDLSECYLNRTLKRSVNRKLCFSKLPVHACKPVCVKSSGKRVEVPFACVPKKSPEAAEWLRLLTSYEGVLPESFFEGKEYEPVEQTVLVPEKCVPAQ
;
A
#
# COMPACT_ATOMS: atom_id res chain seq x y z
N LEU A 1 9.25 -24.77 -6.92
CA LEU A 1 9.86 -23.79 -7.83
C LEU A 1 10.94 -24.49 -8.64
N LEU A 2 10.72 -24.64 -9.94
CA LEU A 2 11.71 -25.18 -10.88
C LEU A 2 12.28 -24.00 -11.68
N PHE A 3 13.60 -23.91 -11.77
CA PHE A 3 14.31 -22.89 -12.55
C PHE A 3 15.11 -23.57 -13.66
N TYR A 4 14.88 -23.14 -14.90
CA TYR A 4 15.66 -23.56 -16.06
C TYR A 4 16.45 -22.39 -16.58
N PHE A 5 17.75 -22.57 -16.75
CA PHE A 5 18.62 -21.56 -17.33
C PHE A 5 19.29 -22.13 -18.57
N ASN A 6 19.17 -21.42 -19.69
CA ASN A 6 19.90 -21.70 -20.90
C ASN A 6 20.74 -20.47 -21.27
N LYS A 7 22.02 -20.68 -21.59
CA LYS A 7 22.95 -19.60 -21.93
C LYS A 7 23.44 -19.76 -23.37
N THR A 8 23.42 -18.66 -24.12
CA THR A 8 23.96 -18.60 -25.48
C THR A 8 25.02 -17.50 -25.55
N ALA A 9 26.19 -17.81 -26.09
CA ALA A 9 27.24 -16.81 -26.27
C ALA A 9 26.87 -15.90 -27.45
N ALA A 10 26.57 -14.63 -27.19
CA ALA A 10 26.32 -13.66 -28.26
C ALA A 10 27.62 -13.12 -28.85
N ASN A 11 28.62 -12.85 -28.01
CA ASN A 11 29.95 -12.41 -28.43
C ASN A 11 31.02 -12.79 -27.37
N PRO A 12 32.30 -12.41 -27.57
CA PRO A 12 33.37 -12.73 -26.61
C PRO A 12 33.15 -12.14 -25.21
N PHE A 13 32.39 -11.06 -25.10
CA PHE A 13 32.22 -10.28 -23.87
C PHE A 13 30.83 -10.43 -23.23
N ILE A 14 29.81 -10.89 -23.98
CA ILE A 14 28.40 -10.93 -23.57
C ILE A 14 27.82 -12.33 -23.82
N THR A 15 27.13 -12.86 -22.81
CA THR A 15 26.32 -14.09 -22.84
C THR A 15 24.86 -13.73 -22.68
N LEU A 16 24.00 -14.23 -23.56
CA LEU A 16 22.55 -14.11 -23.43
C LEU A 16 22.04 -15.23 -22.54
N LEU A 17 21.21 -14.87 -21.57
CA LEU A 17 20.64 -15.78 -20.58
C LEU A 17 19.13 -15.87 -20.79
N ASN A 18 18.65 -17.08 -20.99
CA ASN A 18 17.24 -17.43 -21.03
C ASN A 18 16.91 -18.14 -19.72
N ALA A 19 15.98 -17.61 -18.94
CA ALA A 19 15.53 -18.20 -17.68
C ALA A 19 14.03 -18.49 -17.73
N GLU A 20 13.64 -19.66 -17.25
CA GLU A 20 12.24 -19.99 -17.00
C GLU A 20 12.07 -20.37 -15.54
N ALA A 21 11.18 -19.67 -14.83
CA ALA A 21 10.82 -19.98 -13.46
C ALA A 21 9.35 -20.39 -13.38
N TYR A 22 9.09 -21.55 -12.77
CA TYR A 22 7.75 -22.10 -12.59
C TYR A 22 7.30 -21.83 -11.14
N LEU A 23 6.38 -20.88 -10.98
CA LEU A 23 5.68 -20.57 -9.73
C LEU A 23 4.36 -21.36 -9.65
N PRO A 24 3.71 -21.47 -8.47
CA PRO A 24 2.49 -22.26 -8.29
C PRO A 24 1.31 -21.89 -9.22
N HIS A 25 1.23 -20.62 -9.64
CA HIS A 25 0.15 -20.13 -10.51
C HIS A 25 0.65 -19.43 -11.79
N GLU A 26 1.97 -19.29 -11.97
CA GLU A 26 2.52 -18.49 -13.06
C GLU A 26 3.85 -19.05 -13.58
N LYS A 27 4.11 -18.82 -14.87
CA LYS A 27 5.40 -19.12 -15.51
C LYS A 27 6.09 -17.81 -15.86
N LEU A 28 7.19 -17.50 -15.18
CA LEU A 28 8.05 -16.38 -15.55
C LEU A 28 9.05 -16.85 -16.60
N VAL A 29 9.15 -16.11 -17.70
CA VAL A 29 10.09 -16.40 -18.79
C VAL A 29 10.88 -15.13 -19.10
N VAL A 30 12.18 -15.18 -18.84
CA VAL A 30 13.14 -14.14 -19.20
C VAL A 30 13.92 -14.65 -20.40
N LYS A 31 13.90 -13.93 -21.52
CA LYS A 31 14.65 -14.29 -22.73
C LYS A 31 15.69 -13.22 -23.06
N ASN A 32 16.83 -13.67 -23.59
CA ASN A 32 17.89 -12.84 -24.13
C ASN A 32 18.45 -11.81 -23.14
N LEU A 33 18.54 -12.14 -21.84
CA LEU A 33 19.14 -11.24 -20.85
C LEU A 33 20.66 -11.15 -21.11
N PRO A 34 21.20 -9.99 -21.50
CA PRO A 34 22.64 -9.86 -21.77
C PRO A 34 23.43 -9.78 -20.47
N VAL A 35 24.36 -10.70 -20.26
CA VAL A 35 25.21 -10.79 -19.07
C VAL A 35 26.69 -10.79 -19.49
N PRO A 36 27.53 -9.91 -18.93
CA PRO A 36 28.97 -9.91 -19.24
C PRO A 36 29.66 -11.22 -18.87
N LYS A 37 30.53 -11.73 -19.74
CA LYS A 37 31.39 -12.91 -19.49
C LYS A 37 32.52 -12.63 -18.51
N TYR A 38 33.00 -11.40 -18.50
CA TYR A 38 34.12 -10.98 -17.67
C TYR A 38 33.60 -10.06 -16.56
N PHE A 39 33.54 -10.60 -15.34
CA PHE A 39 33.43 -9.79 -14.14
C PHE A 39 34.84 -9.54 -13.62
N SER A 40 35.20 -8.29 -13.38
CA SER A 40 36.48 -7.95 -12.73
C SER A 40 36.64 -8.77 -11.45
N PRO A 41 37.79 -9.44 -11.22
CA PRO A 41 38.00 -10.23 -10.02
C PRO A 41 38.04 -9.32 -8.80
N ASN A 42 36.93 -9.23 -8.08
CA ASN A 42 36.84 -8.55 -6.79
C ASN A 42 36.75 -9.58 -5.67
N THR A 43 37.86 -9.80 -4.95
CA THR A 43 37.95 -10.79 -3.85
C THR A 43 36.99 -10.52 -2.70
N ALA A 44 36.41 -9.32 -2.62
CA ALA A 44 35.42 -8.97 -1.60
C ALA A 44 33.98 -9.38 -1.95
N LEU A 45 33.68 -9.77 -3.20
CA LEU A 45 32.32 -10.04 -3.66
C LEU A 45 32.19 -11.39 -4.37
N THR A 46 31.13 -12.12 -4.01
CA THR A 46 30.77 -13.39 -4.66
C THR A 46 30.29 -13.16 -6.10
N VAL A 47 30.32 -14.21 -6.93
CA VAL A 47 29.88 -14.13 -8.34
C VAL A 47 28.43 -13.66 -8.45
N GLY A 48 27.54 -14.10 -7.55
CA GLY A 48 26.15 -13.64 -7.50
C GLY A 48 26.03 -12.14 -7.20
N GLN A 49 26.80 -11.63 -6.23
CA GLN A 49 26.82 -10.20 -5.89
C GLN A 49 27.34 -9.34 -7.05
N ARG A 50 28.30 -9.85 -7.84
CA ARG A 50 28.82 -9.14 -9.02
C ARG A 50 27.80 -9.09 -10.16
N VAL A 51 27.07 -10.19 -10.40
CA VAL A 51 25.96 -10.25 -11.36
C VAL A 51 24.87 -9.26 -10.95
N VAL A 52 24.46 -9.27 -9.68
CA VAL A 52 23.47 -8.32 -9.15
C VAL A 52 23.95 -6.89 -9.35
N ARG A 53 25.18 -6.53 -8.94
CA ARG A 53 25.72 -5.18 -9.15
C ARG A 53 25.77 -4.74 -10.60
N THR A 54 26.09 -5.65 -11.51
CA THR A 54 26.15 -5.35 -12.94
C THR A 54 24.75 -5.15 -13.52
N LEU A 55 23.77 -5.91 -13.04
CA LEU A 55 22.35 -5.74 -13.40
C LEU A 55 21.75 -4.48 -12.77
N THR A 56 22.19 -4.11 -11.56
CA THR A 56 21.73 -2.90 -10.85
C THR A 56 22.58 -1.65 -11.15
N LYS A 57 23.56 -1.73 -12.06
CA LYS A 57 24.53 -0.65 -12.38
C LYS A 57 25.16 -0.02 -11.13
N ASP A 58 25.60 -0.86 -10.20
CA ASP A 58 26.20 -0.46 -8.92
C ASP A 58 25.26 0.30 -7.96
N HIS A 59 23.94 0.24 -8.15
CA HIS A 59 22.99 0.58 -7.07
C HIS A 59 22.95 -0.60 -6.10
N PRO A 60 23.50 -0.49 -4.88
CA PRO A 60 23.59 -1.62 -3.95
C PRO A 60 22.26 -1.86 -3.19
N LEU A 61 21.26 -1.01 -3.43
CA LEU A 61 19.99 -0.97 -2.72
C LEU A 61 18.89 -1.21 -3.74
N GLU A 62 17.97 -2.12 -3.42
CA GLU A 62 16.85 -2.43 -4.29
C GLU A 62 15.90 -1.23 -4.39
N PRO A 63 15.36 -0.91 -5.59
CA PRO A 63 14.40 0.17 -5.72
C PRO A 63 13.09 -0.19 -5.03
N CYS A 64 12.40 0.83 -4.52
CA CYS A 64 10.96 0.72 -4.36
C CYS A 64 10.31 0.74 -5.74
N GLY A 65 9.41 -0.22 -6.00
CA GLY A 65 8.70 -0.34 -7.26
C GLY A 65 7.19 -0.17 -7.07
N VAL A 66 6.59 0.79 -7.74
CA VAL A 66 5.13 0.97 -7.82
C VAL A 66 4.68 0.53 -9.21
N GLY A 67 4.17 -0.69 -9.31
CA GLY A 67 3.68 -1.27 -10.55
C GLY A 67 2.20 -0.98 -10.82
N LYS A 68 1.60 -1.82 -11.65
CA LYS A 68 0.16 -1.75 -11.98
C LYS A 68 -0.75 -2.20 -10.82
N HIS A 69 -0.42 -3.34 -10.21
CA HIS A 69 -1.27 -4.01 -9.22
C HIS A 69 -0.56 -4.26 -7.88
N ALA A 70 0.72 -3.90 -7.77
CA ALA A 70 1.50 -4.18 -6.59
C ALA A 70 2.54 -3.08 -6.35
N VAL A 71 2.90 -2.93 -5.08
CA VAL A 71 4.05 -2.14 -4.63
C VAL A 71 5.07 -3.09 -4.02
N ARG A 72 6.34 -2.85 -4.34
CA ARG A 72 7.51 -3.43 -3.68
C ARG A 72 8.20 -2.31 -2.90
N THR A 73 8.37 -2.47 -1.60
CA THR A 73 9.02 -1.46 -0.74
C THR A 73 10.54 -1.49 -0.87
N PHE A 74 11.22 -0.56 -0.20
CA PHE A 74 12.69 -0.57 -0.14
C PHE A 74 13.25 -1.79 0.60
N ASP A 75 12.47 -2.34 1.54
CA ASP A 75 12.87 -3.46 2.39
C ASP A 75 12.37 -4.81 1.83
N ASN A 76 12.07 -4.87 0.52
CA ASN A 76 11.73 -6.08 -0.24
C ASN A 76 10.36 -6.72 0.15
N LEU A 77 9.46 -5.98 0.81
CA LEU A 77 8.08 -6.41 0.99
C LEU A 77 7.27 -6.10 -0.27
N THR A 78 6.45 -7.04 -0.74
CA THR A 78 5.53 -6.82 -1.88
C THR A 78 4.08 -7.01 -1.46
N PHE A 79 3.21 -6.07 -1.81
CA PHE A 79 1.78 -6.11 -1.46
C PHE A 79 0.90 -5.51 -2.58
N PRO A 80 -0.41 -5.83 -2.63
CA PRO A 80 -1.31 -5.33 -3.66
C PRO A 80 -1.53 -3.80 -3.59
N LEU A 81 -1.59 -3.17 -4.76
CA LEU A 81 -1.85 -1.75 -4.92
C LEU A 81 -3.32 -1.49 -5.27
N GLU A 82 -4.09 -1.06 -4.27
CA GLU A 82 -5.52 -0.76 -4.42
C GLU A 82 -5.73 0.75 -4.46
N VAL A 83 -6.11 1.25 -5.64
CA VAL A 83 -6.17 2.68 -5.92
C VAL A 83 -7.52 3.11 -6.48
N ARG A 84 -7.89 4.36 -6.22
CA ARG A 84 -9.09 5.05 -6.73
C ARG A 84 -8.69 6.08 -7.79
N GLN A 85 -9.61 6.34 -8.72
CA GLN A 85 -9.46 7.49 -9.62
C GLN A 85 -9.50 8.79 -8.85
N ASN A 86 -8.86 9.84 -9.40
CA ASN A 86 -8.82 11.19 -8.84
C ASN A 86 -8.19 11.27 -7.44
N CYS A 87 -7.35 10.29 -7.09
CA CYS A 87 -6.62 10.23 -5.84
C CYS A 87 -5.12 10.22 -6.10
N LYS A 88 -4.38 10.90 -5.24
CA LYS A 88 -2.92 10.92 -5.26
C LYS A 88 -2.40 10.03 -4.15
N TYR A 89 -1.34 9.27 -4.45
CA TYR A 89 -0.74 8.32 -3.53
C TYR A 89 0.72 8.70 -3.30
N LEU A 90 1.07 8.90 -2.03
CA LEU A 90 2.44 9.22 -1.65
C LEU A 90 3.31 7.96 -1.77
N VAL A 91 4.19 7.93 -2.76
CA VAL A 91 5.14 6.83 -3.00
C VAL A 91 6.22 6.84 -1.93
N THR A 92 6.94 7.95 -1.84
CA THR A 92 7.95 8.18 -0.81
C THR A 92 8.19 9.67 -0.65
N ARG A 93 8.48 10.12 0.56
CA ARG A 93 9.08 11.43 0.83
C ARG A 93 10.11 11.33 1.93
N ASP A 94 10.89 12.38 2.05
CA ASP A 94 11.68 12.65 3.24
C ASP A 94 10.78 13.16 4.39
N CYS A 95 10.63 12.34 5.42
CA CYS A 95 9.84 12.67 6.61
C CYS A 95 10.63 13.43 7.69
N TYR A 96 11.95 13.56 7.53
CA TYR A 96 12.85 14.11 8.56
C TYR A 96 13.61 15.37 8.11
N GLY A 97 13.39 15.83 6.87
CA GLY A 97 13.85 17.14 6.39
C GLY A 97 15.33 17.22 5.97
N VAL A 98 15.93 16.10 5.54
CA VAL A 98 17.28 16.05 4.97
C VAL A 98 17.41 16.79 3.62
N SER A 99 16.44 16.66 2.72
CA SER A 99 16.40 17.40 1.44
C SER A 99 15.01 17.72 0.91
N ASN A 100 13.96 17.38 1.67
CA ASN A 100 12.56 17.69 1.33
C ASN A 100 12.18 17.33 -0.11
N PHE A 101 12.35 16.05 -0.46
CA PHE A 101 11.82 15.49 -1.70
C PHE A 101 10.52 14.74 -1.44
N SER A 102 9.64 14.69 -2.43
CA SER A 102 8.49 13.78 -2.43
C SER A 102 8.24 13.22 -3.83
N VAL A 103 7.76 11.98 -3.87
CA VAL A 103 7.38 11.25 -5.07
C VAL A 103 5.94 10.80 -4.88
N VAL A 104 5.09 11.17 -5.82
CA VAL A 104 3.65 10.93 -5.75
C VAL A 104 3.18 10.39 -7.10
N VAL A 105 2.23 9.45 -7.08
CA VAL A 105 1.58 8.94 -8.28
C VAL A 105 0.10 9.23 -8.26
N GLU A 106 -0.48 9.44 -9.44
CA GLU A 106 -1.93 9.62 -9.63
C GLU A 106 -2.41 8.69 -10.73
N PRO A 107 -3.33 7.74 -10.45
CA PRO A 107 -3.89 6.87 -11.46
C PRO A 107 -4.68 7.66 -12.50
N VAL A 108 -4.35 7.45 -13.78
CA VAL A 108 -5.07 7.99 -14.93
C VAL A 108 -6.10 6.97 -15.41
N ASP A 109 -5.71 5.70 -15.51
CA ASP A 109 -6.60 4.60 -15.91
C ASP A 109 -6.34 3.38 -15.03
N LEU A 110 -7.36 2.98 -14.27
CA LEU A 110 -7.30 1.84 -13.35
C LEU A 110 -7.20 0.49 -14.08
N ARG A 111 -7.71 0.38 -15.32
CA ARG A 111 -7.70 -0.88 -16.07
C ARG A 111 -6.33 -1.18 -16.63
N THR A 112 -5.68 -0.17 -17.19
CA THR A 112 -4.34 -0.29 -17.78
C THR A 112 -3.23 -0.10 -16.75
N GLY A 113 -3.49 0.66 -15.66
CA GLY A 113 -2.49 1.01 -14.67
C GLY A 113 -1.68 2.25 -15.03
N LEU A 114 -2.11 3.00 -16.06
CA LEU A 114 -1.49 4.26 -16.44
C LEU A 114 -1.61 5.25 -15.29
N LYS A 115 -0.52 5.96 -15.01
CA LYS A 115 -0.46 6.96 -13.96
C LYS A 115 0.38 8.16 -14.36
N LYS A 116 0.11 9.30 -13.72
CA LYS A 116 1.01 10.46 -13.72
C LYS A 116 2.01 10.33 -12.59
N LEU A 117 3.19 10.90 -12.80
CA LEU A 117 4.23 10.97 -11.78
C LEU A 117 4.42 12.44 -11.38
N TYR A 118 4.47 12.71 -10.08
CA TYR A 118 4.86 14.00 -9.52
C TYR A 118 6.12 13.82 -8.69
N VAL A 119 7.13 14.62 -8.99
CA VAL A 119 8.37 14.69 -8.22
C VAL A 119 8.52 16.10 -7.71
N GLN A 120 8.47 16.25 -6.39
CA GLN A 120 8.73 17.52 -5.72
C GLN A 120 10.15 17.52 -5.16
N LEU A 121 10.89 18.58 -5.47
CA LEU A 121 12.22 18.87 -4.93
C LEU A 121 12.18 20.29 -4.38
N TYR A 122 12.12 20.43 -3.04
CA TYR A 122 11.89 21.73 -2.39
C TYR A 122 10.61 22.39 -2.93
N ASP A 123 10.73 23.58 -3.53
CA ASP A 123 9.63 24.36 -4.11
C ASP A 123 9.37 24.03 -5.59
N THR A 124 10.17 23.14 -6.19
CA THR A 124 10.02 22.74 -7.59
C THR A 124 9.16 21.50 -7.68
N VAL A 125 8.00 21.60 -8.34
CA VAL A 125 7.12 20.47 -8.62
C VAL A 125 7.21 20.11 -10.10
N VAL A 126 7.60 18.88 -10.38
CA VAL A 126 7.69 18.31 -11.74
C VAL A 126 6.56 17.29 -11.91
N GLU A 127 5.58 17.62 -12.73
CA GLU A 127 4.53 16.69 -13.19
C GLU A 127 4.95 16.06 -14.52
N ILE A 128 4.94 14.74 -14.60
CA ILE A 128 5.24 13.98 -15.81
C ILE A 128 4.00 13.20 -16.21
N LEU A 129 3.56 13.43 -17.45
CA LEU A 129 2.45 12.67 -18.03
C LEU A 129 2.93 11.27 -18.46
N PRO A 130 2.05 10.25 -18.43
CA PRO A 130 2.41 8.94 -18.95
C PRO A 130 2.93 9.05 -20.40
N PRO A 131 4.10 8.47 -20.70
CA PRO A 131 4.66 8.49 -22.04
C PRO A 131 3.69 7.91 -23.06
N ALA A 132 3.43 8.64 -24.15
CA ALA A 132 2.54 8.18 -25.19
C ALA A 132 3.20 7.07 -26.02
N LEU A 133 2.41 6.06 -26.39
CA LEU A 133 2.82 5.03 -27.34
C LEU A 133 3.18 5.68 -28.68
N TYR A 134 4.24 5.19 -29.32
CA TYR A 134 4.74 5.68 -30.61
C TYR A 134 5.20 7.14 -30.65
N SER A 135 5.24 7.83 -29.50
CA SER A 135 5.78 9.19 -29.39
C SER A 135 7.18 9.14 -28.79
N PRO A 136 8.18 9.80 -29.42
CA PRO A 136 9.49 10.00 -28.80
C PRO A 136 9.48 11.15 -27.77
N GLU A 137 8.38 11.89 -27.69
CA GLU A 137 8.23 13.08 -26.85
C GLU A 137 7.55 12.74 -25.53
N VAL A 138 8.14 13.23 -24.43
CA VAL A 138 7.55 13.16 -23.10
C VAL A 138 7.23 14.58 -22.64
N LYS A 139 5.95 14.83 -22.37
CA LYS A 139 5.47 16.11 -21.86
C LYS A 139 5.58 16.13 -20.34
N LEU A 140 6.21 17.16 -19.82
CA LEU A 140 6.34 17.41 -18.38
C LEU A 140 6.07 18.87 -18.05
N PHE A 141 5.59 19.13 -16.85
CA PHE A 141 5.28 20.48 -16.37
C PHE A 141 6.10 20.77 -15.13
N VAL A 142 6.80 21.90 -15.12
CA VAL A 142 7.55 22.37 -13.96
C VAL A 142 6.88 23.64 -13.47
N ASN A 143 6.29 23.59 -12.27
CA ASN A 143 5.52 24.71 -11.72
C ASN A 143 4.50 25.28 -12.74
N LYS A 144 3.80 24.39 -13.46
CA LYS A 144 2.83 24.68 -14.54
C LYS A 144 3.41 25.15 -15.88
N THR A 145 4.73 25.31 -15.99
CA THR A 145 5.40 25.62 -17.27
C THR A 145 5.62 24.32 -18.04
N ALA A 146 5.18 24.26 -19.30
CA ALA A 146 5.32 23.06 -20.12
C ALA A 146 6.72 22.91 -20.71
N TYR A 147 7.26 21.70 -20.62
CA TYR A 147 8.51 21.27 -21.23
C TYR A 147 8.27 20.00 -22.04
N VAL A 148 9.11 19.79 -23.05
CA VAL A 148 9.12 18.57 -23.86
C VAL A 148 10.50 17.95 -23.77
N ALA A 149 10.58 16.75 -23.20
CA ALA A 149 11.80 15.96 -23.17
C ALA A 149 11.83 15.00 -24.35
N LEU A 150 13.00 14.87 -24.98
CA LEU A 150 13.23 14.03 -26.16
C LEU A 150 14.41 13.10 -25.89
N ALA A 151 14.46 11.96 -26.59
CA ALA A 151 15.53 11.00 -26.39
C ALA A 151 16.95 11.51 -26.73
N GLU A 152 17.06 12.60 -27.47
CA GLU A 152 18.32 13.21 -27.90
C GLU A 152 18.60 14.54 -27.17
N ARG A 153 17.69 14.98 -26.29
CA ARG A 153 17.81 16.24 -25.54
C ARG A 153 17.34 16.07 -24.11
N ASP A 154 18.31 16.02 -23.21
CA ASP A 154 18.09 16.02 -21.79
C ASP A 154 17.47 17.36 -21.34
N VAL A 155 16.48 17.28 -20.46
CA VAL A 155 15.93 18.47 -19.80
C VAL A 155 16.63 18.62 -18.46
N VAL A 156 17.32 19.74 -18.27
CA VAL A 156 18.04 20.07 -17.03
C VAL A 156 17.26 21.12 -16.27
N LEU A 157 16.73 20.74 -15.12
CA LEU A 157 15.89 21.59 -14.28
C LEU A 157 16.67 22.02 -13.04
N LYS A 158 16.83 23.33 -12.84
CA LYS A 158 17.44 23.86 -11.61
C LYS A 158 16.41 23.88 -10.49
N TYR A 159 16.67 23.16 -9.40
CA TYR A 159 15.80 23.14 -8.21
C TYR A 159 16.49 23.70 -6.95
N SER A 160 17.80 23.96 -7.01
CA SER A 160 18.59 24.60 -5.94
C SER A 160 19.69 25.47 -6.56
N HIS A 161 20.42 26.24 -5.74
CA HIS A 161 21.54 27.06 -6.20
C HIS A 161 22.64 26.25 -6.90
N VAL A 162 22.87 25.02 -6.44
CA VAL A 162 23.99 24.16 -6.86
C VAL A 162 23.56 22.79 -7.41
N HIS A 163 22.26 22.50 -7.41
CA HIS A 163 21.76 21.18 -7.79
C HIS A 163 20.70 21.27 -8.89
N HIS A 164 20.77 20.28 -9.78
CA HIS A 164 19.90 20.14 -10.94
C HIS A 164 19.26 18.75 -10.95
N LEU A 165 18.06 18.68 -11.52
CA LEU A 165 17.37 17.46 -11.87
C LEU A 165 17.56 17.23 -13.37
N LEU A 166 18.18 16.12 -13.70
CA LEU A 166 18.36 15.64 -15.07
C LEU A 166 17.16 14.76 -15.41
N VAL A 167 16.45 15.12 -16.48
CA VAL A 167 15.38 14.29 -17.04
C VAL A 167 15.83 13.80 -18.40
N GLN A 168 16.07 12.50 -18.49
CA GLN A 168 16.56 11.82 -19.69
C GLN A 168 15.49 10.87 -20.21
N VAL A 169 15.33 10.82 -21.53
CA VAL A 169 14.33 9.96 -22.17
C VAL A 169 15.06 8.88 -22.94
N HIS A 170 14.74 7.62 -22.68
CA HIS A 170 15.28 6.49 -23.42
C HIS A 170 14.17 5.83 -24.23
N ARG A 171 14.37 5.68 -25.55
CA ARG A 171 13.43 4.94 -26.40
C ARG A 171 13.41 3.47 -25.96
N SER A 172 12.22 2.87 -25.83
CA SER A 172 12.13 1.42 -25.65
C SER A 172 12.60 0.72 -26.92
N SER A 173 13.30 -0.41 -26.76
CA SER A 173 13.64 -1.30 -27.88
C SER A 173 12.39 -1.98 -28.48
N ASN A 174 11.29 -2.03 -27.72
CA ASN A 174 10.01 -2.56 -28.17
C ASN A 174 9.10 -1.41 -28.65
N PRO A 175 8.69 -1.39 -29.93
CA PRO A 175 7.81 -0.33 -30.46
C PRO A 175 6.39 -0.35 -29.87
N ARG A 176 6.01 -1.39 -29.13
CA ARG A 176 4.73 -1.46 -28.40
C ARG A 176 4.80 -0.86 -26.99
N GLU A 177 5.94 -0.31 -26.60
CA GLU A 177 6.15 0.33 -25.32
C GLU A 177 6.47 1.82 -25.52
N GLY A 178 6.03 2.63 -24.58
CA GLY A 178 6.42 4.04 -24.52
C GLY A 178 7.90 4.20 -24.16
N PRO A 179 8.47 5.40 -24.33
CA PRO A 179 9.81 5.67 -23.85
C PRO A 179 9.87 5.64 -22.32
N ILE A 180 11.04 5.33 -21.78
CA ILE A 180 11.34 5.33 -20.36
C ILE A 180 11.94 6.67 -19.98
N VAL A 181 11.42 7.30 -18.93
CA VAL A 181 11.92 8.54 -18.36
C VAL A 181 12.81 8.20 -17.17
N LEU A 182 14.08 8.60 -17.25
CA LEU A 182 15.04 8.53 -16.16
C LEU A 182 15.15 9.93 -15.53
N LEU A 183 14.93 10.02 -14.24
CA LEU A 183 15.12 11.23 -13.45
C LEU A 183 16.29 11.03 -12.51
N LYS A 184 17.26 11.94 -12.53
CA LYS A 184 18.43 11.87 -11.66
C LYS A 184 18.81 13.23 -11.10
N THR A 185 18.96 13.29 -9.79
CA THR A 185 19.50 14.47 -9.10
C THR A 185 21.03 14.50 -9.20
N THR A 186 21.62 15.68 -9.48
CA THR A 186 23.09 15.81 -9.61
C THR A 186 23.86 15.53 -8.32
N ASN A 187 23.19 15.57 -7.17
CA ASN A 187 23.78 15.20 -5.88
C ASN A 187 23.62 13.70 -5.55
N ASN A 188 23.09 12.89 -6.49
CA ASN A 188 22.87 11.45 -6.37
C ASN A 188 22.04 11.05 -5.12
N LEU A 189 21.09 11.91 -4.72
CA LEU A 189 20.21 11.63 -3.57
C LEU A 189 18.96 10.87 -3.97
N LEU A 190 18.49 11.07 -5.20
CA LEU A 190 17.26 10.53 -5.76
C LEU A 190 17.47 10.19 -7.24
N GLU A 191 17.06 8.97 -7.63
CA GLU A 191 17.01 8.49 -9.00
C GLU A 191 15.67 7.76 -9.23
N LEU A 192 14.99 8.00 -10.35
CA LEU A 192 13.72 7.35 -10.70
C LEU A 192 13.70 6.87 -12.14
N ASN A 193 13.03 5.73 -12.36
CA ASN A 193 12.62 5.27 -13.68
C ASN A 193 11.11 5.24 -13.78
N PHE A 194 10.57 5.74 -14.90
CA PHE A 194 9.13 5.81 -15.13
C PHE A 194 8.78 5.54 -16.60
N ASP A 195 7.88 4.60 -16.84
CA ASP A 195 7.43 4.20 -18.19
C ASP A 195 5.93 4.48 -18.44
N GLY A 196 5.25 5.14 -17.50
CA GLY A 196 3.79 5.34 -17.50
C GLY A 196 3.01 4.32 -16.67
N TYR A 197 3.55 3.12 -16.46
CA TYR A 197 2.90 2.00 -15.77
C TYR A 197 3.65 1.55 -14.51
N ASN A 198 4.94 1.76 -14.46
CA ASN A 198 5.86 1.35 -13.41
C ASN A 198 6.69 2.56 -13.01
N VAL A 199 6.84 2.76 -11.70
CA VAL A 199 7.73 3.75 -11.12
C VAL A 199 8.72 3.01 -10.25
N TYR A 200 10.01 3.13 -10.55
CA TYR A 200 11.08 2.62 -9.68
C TYR A 200 11.80 3.80 -9.06
N VAL A 201 11.98 3.78 -7.74
CA VAL A 201 12.60 4.85 -6.98
C VAL A 201 13.82 4.30 -6.27
N TRP A 202 14.97 4.90 -6.52
CA TRP A 202 16.19 4.71 -5.75
C TRP A 202 16.43 5.94 -4.90
N VAL A 203 16.58 5.70 -3.61
CA VAL A 203 16.86 6.72 -2.61
C VAL A 203 18.22 6.44 -1.99
N ASN A 204 19.03 7.48 -1.82
CA ASN A 204 20.35 7.33 -1.21
C ASN A 204 20.25 6.79 0.23
N LYS A 205 21.23 6.00 0.67
CA LYS A 205 21.31 5.46 2.03
C LYS A 205 21.23 6.54 3.14
N LYS A 206 21.51 7.81 2.83
CA LYS A 206 21.31 8.94 3.76
C LYS A 206 19.87 9.08 4.29
N TYR A 207 18.88 8.54 3.56
CA TYR A 207 17.47 8.52 3.97
C TYR A 207 17.03 7.21 4.63
N GLN A 208 17.95 6.30 4.94
CA GLN A 208 17.62 5.11 5.71
C GLN A 208 16.94 5.53 7.02
N ARG A 209 15.78 4.94 7.33
CA ARG A 209 14.88 5.27 8.46
C ARG A 209 14.26 6.67 8.42
N LYS A 210 14.31 7.34 7.26
CA LYS A 210 13.83 8.72 7.09
C LYS A 210 12.80 8.88 5.99
N THR A 211 12.48 7.81 5.27
CA THR A 211 11.43 7.84 4.28
C THR A 211 10.07 7.56 4.92
N CYS A 212 9.02 8.00 4.25
CA CYS A 212 7.65 7.61 4.56
C CYS A 212 6.82 7.65 3.26
N GLY A 213 5.82 6.79 3.16
CA GLY A 213 5.04 6.56 1.95
C GLY A 213 4.72 5.08 1.77
N VAL A 214 4.07 4.73 0.68
CA VAL A 214 3.78 3.31 0.37
C VAL A 214 5.04 2.48 0.09
N CYS A 215 6.20 3.12 -0.10
CA CYS A 215 7.50 2.46 -0.15
C CYS A 215 8.11 2.11 1.22
N GLY A 216 7.42 2.42 2.32
CA GLY A 216 7.89 2.12 3.67
C GLY A 216 8.85 3.14 4.28
N ASN A 217 9.42 2.77 5.43
CA ASN A 217 10.29 3.61 6.25
C ASN A 217 11.79 3.43 5.94
N TYR A 218 12.13 2.45 5.10
CA TYR A 218 13.48 2.16 4.62
C TYR A 218 14.46 1.85 5.76
N ASP A 219 14.12 0.90 6.62
CA ASP A 219 14.90 0.56 7.80
C ASP A 219 15.65 -0.77 7.72
N ASN A 220 15.55 -1.46 6.57
CA ASN A 220 16.03 -2.80 6.26
C ASN A 220 15.30 -3.94 7.01
N GLU A 221 14.09 -3.70 7.51
CA GLU A 221 13.29 -4.70 8.20
C GLU A 221 11.95 -4.91 7.47
N PRO A 222 11.72 -6.07 6.82
CA PRO A 222 10.46 -6.33 6.13
C PRO A 222 9.28 -6.56 7.08
N SER A 223 9.53 -6.79 8.37
CA SER A 223 8.48 -6.88 9.39
C SER A 223 8.04 -5.48 9.83
N HIS A 224 6.74 -5.29 10.07
CA HIS A 224 6.15 -4.00 10.48
C HIS A 224 6.29 -2.86 9.45
N GLU A 225 6.41 -3.19 8.16
CA GLU A 225 6.51 -2.23 7.05
C GLU A 225 5.33 -1.24 6.96
N PHE A 226 4.14 -1.67 7.42
CA PHE A 226 2.88 -0.96 7.21
C PHE A 226 2.65 0.19 8.20
N LEU A 227 3.64 1.07 8.35
CA LEU A 227 3.53 2.26 9.18
C LEU A 227 2.77 3.38 8.46
N THR A 228 1.65 3.79 9.04
CA THR A 228 0.85 4.93 8.55
C THR A 228 1.60 6.27 8.78
N PRO A 229 1.12 7.38 8.19
CA PRO A 229 1.67 8.71 8.47
C PRO A 229 1.68 9.11 9.96
N GLU A 230 0.84 8.48 10.79
CA GLU A 230 0.77 8.70 12.24
C GLU A 230 1.75 7.81 13.03
N ALA A 231 2.65 7.11 12.34
CA ALA A 231 3.59 6.15 12.91
C ALA A 231 2.91 4.99 13.66
N THR A 232 1.70 4.62 13.23
CA THR A 232 0.98 3.45 13.73
C THR A 232 0.99 2.34 12.68
N GLU A 233 1.09 1.09 13.12
CA GLU A 233 1.00 -0.05 12.21
C GLU A 233 -0.43 -0.22 11.71
N ALA A 234 -0.60 -0.34 10.40
CA ALA A 234 -1.89 -0.54 9.76
C ALA A 234 -2.41 -1.97 9.98
N LEU A 235 -3.74 -2.12 9.99
CA LEU A 235 -4.40 -3.42 10.14
C LEU A 235 -4.09 -4.39 8.99
N ASN A 236 -3.96 -3.86 7.77
CA ASN A 236 -3.67 -4.59 6.55
C ASN A 236 -3.08 -3.64 5.50
N TYR A 237 -2.66 -4.20 4.36
CA TYR A 237 -2.08 -3.42 3.26
C TYR A 237 -3.07 -2.40 2.66
N THR A 238 -4.37 -2.71 2.61
CA THR A 238 -5.41 -1.79 2.11
C THR A 238 -5.47 -0.52 2.95
N HIS A 239 -5.51 -0.67 4.28
CA HIS A 239 -5.48 0.45 5.21
C HIS A 239 -4.17 1.25 5.09
N PHE A 240 -3.04 0.56 4.92
CA PHE A 240 -1.75 1.19 4.69
C PHE A 240 -1.74 2.08 3.42
N VAL A 241 -2.13 1.54 2.26
CA VAL A 241 -2.21 2.30 0.99
C VAL A 241 -3.16 3.49 1.11
N THR A 242 -4.33 3.27 1.74
CA THR A 242 -5.36 4.30 1.93
C THR A 242 -4.86 5.42 2.85
N SER A 243 -4.05 5.11 3.86
CA SER A 243 -3.49 6.11 4.77
C SER A 243 -2.60 7.14 4.04
N TYR A 244 -1.90 6.70 2.99
CA TYR A 244 -1.05 7.52 2.13
C TYR A 244 -1.75 8.13 0.91
N ALA A 245 -3.06 7.92 0.78
CA ALA A 245 -3.88 8.54 -0.25
C ALA A 245 -4.32 9.95 0.19
N PHE A 246 -4.33 10.91 -0.73
CA PHE A 246 -4.76 12.28 -0.49
C PHE A 246 -5.42 12.90 -1.73
N GLY A 247 -6.15 13.99 -1.54
CA GLY A 247 -6.98 14.61 -2.57
C GLY A 247 -8.44 14.70 -2.10
N ALA A 248 -9.37 14.19 -2.89
CA ALA A 248 -10.78 14.18 -2.55
C ALA A 248 -11.07 13.39 -1.25
N PRO A 249 -12.16 13.69 -0.51
CA PRO A 249 -12.54 12.95 0.69
C PRO A 249 -12.68 11.43 0.46
N ALA A 250 -13.15 11.04 -0.73
CA ALA A 250 -13.28 9.64 -1.15
C ALA A 250 -11.94 8.87 -1.18
N CYS A 251 -10.80 9.56 -1.22
CA CYS A 251 -9.48 8.94 -1.22
C CYS A 251 -9.13 8.32 0.14
N LYS A 252 -9.81 8.71 1.22
CA LYS A 252 -9.63 8.12 2.55
C LYS A 252 -10.46 6.87 2.79
N VAL A 253 -11.28 6.47 1.81
CA VAL A 253 -12.09 5.25 1.90
C VAL A 253 -11.30 4.07 1.32
N PRO A 254 -11.10 2.99 2.10
CA PRO A 254 -10.38 1.82 1.62
C PRO A 254 -11.07 1.20 0.40
N VAL A 255 -10.27 0.62 -0.49
CA VAL A 255 -10.75 -0.13 -1.65
C VAL A 255 -10.50 -1.59 -1.35
N TYR A 256 -11.53 -2.30 -0.92
CA TYR A 256 -11.40 -3.75 -0.74
C TYR A 256 -11.61 -4.44 -2.09
N PRO A 257 -10.84 -5.49 -2.40
CA PRO A 257 -11.14 -6.32 -3.55
C PRO A 257 -12.47 -7.01 -3.26
N VAL A 258 -13.40 -6.99 -4.22
CA VAL A 258 -14.61 -7.79 -4.10
C VAL A 258 -14.16 -9.25 -3.97
N PRO A 259 -14.52 -9.98 -2.91
CA PRO A 259 -14.19 -11.39 -2.81
C PRO A 259 -14.74 -12.08 -4.05
N SER A 260 -13.86 -12.60 -4.91
CA SER A 260 -14.31 -13.54 -5.92
C SER A 260 -14.80 -14.78 -5.18
N VAL A 261 -15.86 -15.42 -5.70
CA VAL A 261 -16.52 -16.62 -5.12
C VAL A 261 -15.53 -17.78 -4.85
N HIS A 262 -14.30 -17.70 -5.37
CA HIS A 262 -13.20 -18.62 -5.05
C HIS A 262 -12.52 -18.39 -3.68
N SER A 263 -12.71 -17.26 -3.03
CA SER A 263 -12.12 -16.99 -1.70
C SER A 263 -12.92 -17.64 -0.56
N GLU A 264 -14.21 -17.89 -0.73
CA GLU A 264 -15.04 -18.59 0.27
C GLU A 264 -14.65 -20.06 0.37
N LEU A 265 -14.28 -20.70 -0.75
CA LEU A 265 -13.89 -22.12 -0.80
C LEU A 265 -12.58 -22.44 -0.08
N LEU A 266 -11.69 -21.47 0.12
CA LEU A 266 -10.40 -21.68 0.81
C LEU A 266 -10.52 -21.61 2.34
N THR A 267 -11.62 -21.03 2.85
CA THR A 267 -11.88 -20.95 4.29
C THR A 267 -12.47 -22.24 4.86
N GLU A 268 -13.07 -23.08 4.02
CA GLU A 268 -13.59 -24.40 4.43
C GLU A 268 -12.51 -25.50 4.42
N MET A 269 -11.34 -25.26 3.81
CA MET A 269 -10.30 -26.29 3.62
C MET A 269 -9.21 -26.35 4.71
N SER A 270 -9.30 -25.58 5.80
CA SER A 270 -8.31 -25.63 6.89
C SER A 270 -8.82 -26.18 8.22
N MET A 271 -9.98 -26.84 8.26
CA MET A 271 -10.38 -27.65 9.41
C MET A 271 -10.67 -29.09 8.97
N GLY A 272 -9.69 -29.96 9.18
CA GLY A 272 -9.84 -31.39 8.95
C GLY A 272 -8.51 -32.11 9.15
N GLU A 273 -8.30 -32.61 10.36
CA GLU A 273 -7.23 -33.54 10.70
C GLU A 273 -7.23 -34.75 9.74
N ILE A 274 -6.04 -35.23 9.38
CA ILE A 274 -5.84 -36.43 8.59
C ILE A 274 -6.18 -37.66 9.45
N PRO A 275 -6.93 -38.63 8.89
CA PRO A 275 -6.45 -40.01 8.98
C PRO A 275 -6.44 -40.75 7.63
N MET A 276 -5.26 -41.32 7.37
CA MET A 276 -4.92 -42.57 6.66
C MET A 276 -5.87 -43.17 5.60
N LEU A 277 -5.25 -43.41 4.44
CA LEU A 277 -5.61 -44.32 3.35
C LEU A 277 -6.32 -45.62 3.77
N SER A 278 -7.35 -46.00 3.00
CA SER A 278 -7.38 -47.32 2.34
C SER A 278 -8.45 -47.39 1.24
N SER A 279 -8.03 -47.77 0.01
CA SER A 279 -8.75 -48.62 -0.98
C SER A 279 -10.13 -48.18 -1.52
N ILE A 280 -10.56 -48.40 -2.77
CA ILE A 280 -10.08 -49.09 -3.98
C ILE A 280 -11.08 -48.72 -5.11
N ARG A 281 -10.59 -48.60 -6.37
CA ARG A 281 -11.27 -48.74 -7.69
C ARG A 281 -12.52 -47.86 -7.96
N GLY A 282 -12.73 -47.29 -9.13
CA GLY A 282 -12.10 -47.43 -10.44
C GLY A 282 -13.04 -46.85 -11.50
N MET A 283 -12.43 -46.45 -12.62
CA MET A 283 -13.02 -46.28 -13.96
C MET A 283 -13.88 -45.03 -14.26
N ASN A 284 -13.22 -44.14 -15.02
CA ASN A 284 -13.73 -43.38 -16.17
C ASN A 284 -14.91 -44.11 -16.89
N ARG A 285 -15.85 -43.45 -17.55
CA ARG A 285 -15.63 -42.50 -18.66
C ARG A 285 -17.00 -41.98 -19.13
N ARG A 286 -17.09 -40.68 -19.40
CA ARG A 286 -17.97 -40.02 -20.39
C ARG A 286 -19.47 -40.32 -20.34
N GLU A 287 -20.24 -39.34 -19.89
CA GLU A 287 -21.35 -38.72 -20.64
C GLU A 287 -21.74 -37.46 -19.86
N GLN A 288 -21.23 -36.29 -20.28
CA GLN A 288 -21.99 -35.33 -21.07
C GLN A 288 -23.35 -34.95 -20.46
N MET A 289 -23.34 -33.80 -19.78
CA MET A 289 -24.25 -32.68 -20.02
C MET A 289 -25.59 -33.08 -20.62
N ARG A 290 -26.63 -33.18 -19.80
CA ARG A 290 -28.00 -32.81 -20.18
C ARG A 290 -28.92 -32.71 -18.97
N SER A 291 -29.53 -31.53 -18.88
CA SER A 291 -30.89 -31.29 -18.35
C SER A 291 -31.16 -31.67 -16.89
N ILE A 292 -31.01 -30.70 -15.99
CA ILE A 292 -31.93 -30.58 -14.86
C ILE A 292 -32.92 -29.47 -15.24
N LYS A 293 -34.19 -29.86 -15.38
CA LYS A 293 -35.34 -28.99 -15.60
C LYS A 293 -35.60 -28.14 -14.33
N PRO A 294 -36.20 -26.95 -14.46
CA PRO A 294 -36.45 -26.07 -13.33
C PRO A 294 -37.51 -26.71 -12.41
N VAL A 295 -37.20 -26.77 -11.12
CA VAL A 295 -38.21 -26.97 -10.08
C VAL A 295 -38.73 -25.57 -9.75
N TYR A 296 -39.99 -25.31 -10.10
CA TYR A 296 -40.75 -24.22 -9.50
C TYR A 296 -40.97 -24.59 -8.04
N ASP A 297 -40.52 -23.72 -7.14
CA ASP A 297 -41.04 -23.68 -5.78
C ASP A 297 -41.63 -22.28 -5.57
N ASP A 298 -42.93 -22.28 -5.34
CA ASP A 298 -43.73 -21.12 -5.03
C ASP A 298 -43.43 -20.65 -3.59
N ASP A 299 -43.70 -19.38 -3.33
CA ASP A 299 -43.81 -18.75 -2.01
C ASP A 299 -42.51 -18.46 -1.23
N VAL A 300 -41.76 -17.45 -1.71
CA VAL A 300 -41.06 -16.52 -0.80
C VAL A 300 -41.49 -15.08 -1.08
N TYR A 301 -42.26 -14.54 -0.14
CA TYR A 301 -42.75 -13.17 -0.09
C TYR A 301 -41.59 -12.16 -0.05
N ILE A 302 -41.36 -11.45 -1.16
CA ILE A 302 -40.45 -10.30 -1.24
C ILE A 302 -41.22 -9.06 -0.72
N PRO A 303 -40.76 -8.35 0.33
CA PRO A 303 -41.36 -7.05 0.63
C PRO A 303 -41.04 -6.11 -0.53
N LYS A 304 -42.09 -5.61 -1.19
CA LYS A 304 -42.01 -4.61 -2.26
C LYS A 304 -41.14 -3.45 -1.79
N ALA A 305 -40.03 -3.24 -2.50
CA ALA A 305 -39.24 -2.01 -2.42
C ALA A 305 -40.19 -0.82 -2.59
N ARG A 306 -40.44 -0.09 -1.50
CA ARG A 306 -41.02 1.25 -1.58
C ARG A 306 -39.97 2.12 -2.26
N SER A 307 -40.34 2.62 -3.44
CA SER A 307 -40.10 3.99 -3.90
C SER A 307 -39.03 4.74 -3.10
N TRP A 308 -37.81 4.81 -3.62
CA TRP A 308 -36.78 5.72 -3.12
C TRP A 308 -37.16 7.13 -3.57
N GLU A 309 -38.12 7.74 -2.88
CA GLU A 309 -38.21 9.19 -2.83
C GLU A 309 -36.93 9.69 -2.13
N ALA A 310 -36.24 10.59 -2.80
CA ALA A 310 -35.03 11.21 -2.30
C ALA A 310 -35.30 11.85 -0.93
N ARG A 311 -34.80 11.20 0.14
CA ARG A 311 -34.60 11.89 1.41
C ARG A 311 -33.39 12.78 1.25
N GLU A 312 -33.63 14.08 1.30
CA GLU A 312 -32.60 15.08 1.57
C GLU A 312 -31.86 14.68 2.86
N PRO A 313 -30.53 14.72 2.89
CA PRO A 313 -29.78 14.45 4.11
C PRO A 313 -30.13 15.52 5.14
N GLU A 314 -30.68 15.09 6.28
CA GLU A 314 -30.88 15.90 7.46
C GLU A 314 -29.54 16.55 7.85
N VAL A 315 -29.56 17.87 7.98
CA VAL A 315 -28.43 18.68 8.43
C VAL A 315 -28.13 18.29 9.88
N GLU A 316 -27.15 17.42 10.09
CA GLU A 316 -26.63 17.18 11.44
C GLU A 316 -26.05 18.48 11.99
N ASP A 317 -26.63 18.91 13.10
CA ASP A 317 -26.38 20.15 13.81
C ASP A 317 -24.86 20.32 14.08
N LEU A 318 -24.23 21.29 13.40
CA LEU A 318 -22.80 21.66 13.53
C LEU A 318 -22.45 22.26 14.91
N SER A 319 -23.37 22.19 15.87
CA SER A 319 -23.31 22.86 17.16
C SER A 319 -22.74 21.98 18.29
N GLU A 320 -22.77 20.65 18.19
CA GLU A 320 -22.28 19.78 19.28
C GLU A 320 -20.87 19.22 19.00
N CYS A 321 -19.87 19.85 19.62
CA CYS A 321 -18.45 19.42 19.58
C CYS A 321 -18.13 18.19 20.45
N TYR A 322 -19.12 17.57 21.08
CA TYR A 322 -18.94 16.46 22.01
C TYR A 322 -19.28 15.13 21.33
N LEU A 323 -18.54 14.08 21.68
CA LEU A 323 -18.87 12.68 21.40
C LEU A 323 -18.65 11.84 22.65
N ASN A 324 -19.33 10.71 22.73
CA ASN A 324 -19.10 9.72 23.77
C ASN A 324 -18.12 8.67 23.26
N ARG A 325 -17.17 8.24 24.08
CA ARG A 325 -16.25 7.15 23.74
C ARG A 325 -15.90 6.30 24.94
N THR A 326 -15.65 5.02 24.71
CA THR A 326 -15.05 4.13 25.70
C THR A 326 -13.53 4.34 25.70
N LEU A 327 -12.98 4.58 26.89
CA LEU A 327 -11.54 4.76 27.05
C LEU A 327 -10.85 3.40 27.04
N LYS A 328 -9.80 3.25 26.23
CA LYS A 328 -8.92 2.08 26.25
C LYS A 328 -7.55 2.44 26.79
N ARG A 329 -7.01 1.63 27.70
CA ARG A 329 -5.68 1.80 28.28
C ARG A 329 -4.98 0.45 28.44
N SER A 330 -3.66 0.42 28.26
CA SER A 330 -2.85 -0.75 28.60
C SER A 330 -2.07 -0.47 29.88
N VAL A 331 -2.33 -1.26 30.92
CA VAL A 331 -1.69 -1.13 32.24
C VAL A 331 -1.21 -2.50 32.68
N ASN A 332 0.05 -2.62 33.09
CA ASN A 332 0.62 -3.86 33.65
C ASN A 332 0.34 -5.15 32.83
N ARG A 333 0.55 -5.10 31.50
CA ARG A 333 0.25 -6.21 30.55
C ARG A 333 -1.23 -6.63 30.46
N LYS A 334 -2.14 -5.83 31.02
CA LYS A 334 -3.59 -5.94 30.87
C LYS A 334 -4.09 -4.84 29.93
N LEU A 335 -5.23 -5.09 29.29
CA LEU A 335 -5.96 -4.14 28.46
C LEU A 335 -7.26 -3.80 29.20
N CYS A 336 -7.47 -2.52 29.45
CA CYS A 336 -8.52 -1.99 30.28
C CYS A 336 -9.45 -1.10 29.48
N PHE A 337 -10.76 -1.26 29.65
CA PHE A 337 -11.81 -0.50 28.98
C PHE A 337 -12.71 0.18 30.02
N SER A 338 -13.08 1.44 29.81
CA SER A 338 -14.00 2.10 30.73
C SER A 338 -15.38 1.44 30.66
N LYS A 339 -15.96 1.14 31.83
CA LYS A 339 -17.31 0.55 31.89
C LYS A 339 -18.39 1.50 31.43
N LEU A 340 -18.14 2.79 31.63
CA LEU A 340 -19.02 3.88 31.19
C LEU A 340 -18.35 4.68 30.07
N PRO A 341 -19.11 5.13 29.07
CA PRO A 341 -18.59 6.04 28.06
C PRO A 341 -18.30 7.40 28.68
N VAL A 342 -17.23 8.03 28.19
CA VAL A 342 -16.76 9.32 28.69
C VAL A 342 -16.77 10.34 27.55
N HIS A 343 -17.12 11.59 27.85
CA HIS A 343 -17.13 12.66 26.87
C HIS A 343 -15.72 12.90 26.29
N ALA A 344 -15.67 13.12 24.99
CA ALA A 344 -14.48 13.51 24.24
C ALA A 344 -14.85 14.57 23.20
N CYS A 345 -13.85 15.34 22.76
CA CYS A 345 -14.07 16.28 21.67
C CYS A 345 -14.08 15.53 20.34
N LYS A 346 -15.00 15.91 19.43
CA LYS A 346 -14.97 15.49 18.03
C LYS A 346 -13.61 15.85 17.39
N PRO A 347 -13.13 15.11 16.37
CA PRO A 347 -11.82 15.37 15.74
C PRO A 347 -11.65 16.80 15.19
N VAL A 348 -12.75 17.47 14.85
CA VAL A 348 -12.79 18.85 14.33
C VAL A 348 -12.76 19.91 15.45
N CYS A 349 -12.80 19.50 16.71
CA CYS A 349 -12.88 20.37 17.87
C CYS A 349 -11.65 20.24 18.79
N VAL A 350 -11.25 21.36 19.40
CA VAL A 350 -10.12 21.46 20.33
C VAL A 350 -10.63 21.48 21.77
N LYS A 351 -9.90 20.80 22.66
CA LYS A 351 -10.14 20.84 24.10
C LYS A 351 -9.61 22.15 24.69
N SER A 352 -10.47 22.99 25.26
CA SER A 352 -10.05 24.24 25.92
C SER A 352 -9.76 24.06 27.41
N SER A 353 -10.50 23.17 28.10
CA SER A 353 -10.32 22.86 29.52
C SER A 353 -10.62 21.38 29.82
N GLY A 354 -10.11 20.86 30.94
CA GLY A 354 -10.39 19.48 31.33
C GLY A 354 -10.42 19.26 32.83
N LYS A 355 -11.30 18.36 33.25
CA LYS A 355 -11.51 17.95 34.64
C LYS A 355 -11.01 16.53 34.85
N ARG A 356 -10.45 16.26 36.04
CA ARG A 356 -10.08 14.90 36.46
C ARG A 356 -11.32 14.22 37.02
N VAL A 357 -11.68 13.07 36.44
CA VAL A 357 -12.86 12.28 36.82
C VAL A 357 -12.40 10.85 37.09
N GLU A 358 -12.87 10.24 38.16
CA GLU A 358 -12.65 8.82 38.45
C GLU A 358 -13.59 7.98 37.59
N VAL A 359 -13.03 7.02 36.86
CA VAL A 359 -13.75 6.20 35.90
C VAL A 359 -13.45 4.72 36.18
N PRO A 360 -14.50 3.87 36.28
CA PRO A 360 -14.34 2.42 36.44
C PRO A 360 -13.86 1.78 35.15
N PHE A 361 -12.84 0.93 35.23
CA PHE A 361 -12.31 0.13 34.14
C PHE A 361 -12.51 -1.36 34.37
N ALA A 362 -12.81 -2.10 33.30
CA ALA A 362 -12.76 -3.54 33.23
C ALA A 362 -11.46 -3.96 32.52
N CYS A 363 -10.59 -4.70 33.20
CA CYS A 363 -9.29 -5.10 32.70
C CYS A 363 -9.19 -6.61 32.45
N VAL A 364 -8.66 -6.99 31.29
CA VAL A 364 -8.39 -8.38 30.90
C VAL A 364 -6.93 -8.54 30.45
N PRO A 365 -6.31 -9.73 30.52
CA PRO A 365 -4.93 -9.92 30.07
C PRO A 365 -4.78 -9.57 28.58
N LYS A 366 -3.76 -8.79 28.20
CA LYS A 366 -3.63 -8.24 26.84
C LYS A 366 -3.58 -9.30 25.72
N LYS A 367 -3.14 -10.53 26.05
CA LYS A 367 -3.03 -11.66 25.11
C LYS A 367 -4.21 -12.64 25.17
N SER A 368 -5.25 -12.33 25.95
CA SER A 368 -6.39 -13.22 26.11
C SER A 368 -7.38 -13.06 24.93
N PRO A 369 -8.17 -14.09 24.61
CA PRO A 369 -9.18 -14.01 23.55
C PRO A 369 -10.24 -12.94 23.84
N GLU A 370 -10.52 -12.66 25.12
CA GLU A 370 -11.45 -11.60 25.55
C GLU A 370 -10.91 -10.22 25.14
N ALA A 371 -9.61 -9.96 25.30
CA ALA A 371 -9.02 -8.69 24.89
C ALA A 371 -9.17 -8.44 23.38
N ALA A 372 -9.05 -9.49 22.55
CA ALA A 372 -9.26 -9.42 21.11
C ALA A 372 -10.74 -9.23 20.75
N GLU A 373 -11.64 -9.95 21.42
CA GLU A 373 -13.09 -9.81 21.26
C GLU A 373 -13.55 -8.38 21.60
N TRP A 374 -13.09 -7.82 22.72
CA TRP A 374 -13.48 -6.49 23.18
C TRP A 374 -12.97 -5.39 22.25
N LEU A 375 -11.76 -5.54 21.68
CA LEU A 375 -11.24 -4.62 20.66
C LEU A 375 -12.04 -4.67 19.35
N ARG A 376 -12.47 -5.87 18.94
CA ARG A 376 -13.32 -6.05 17.76
C ARG A 376 -14.67 -5.38 17.97
N LEU A 377 -15.31 -5.62 19.12
CA LEU A 377 -16.62 -5.06 19.44
C LEU A 377 -16.58 -3.54 19.64
N LEU A 378 -15.52 -2.99 20.23
CA LEU A 378 -15.33 -1.54 20.31
C LEU A 378 -15.32 -0.89 18.92
N THR A 379 -14.81 -1.59 17.90
CA THR A 379 -14.82 -1.13 16.51
C THR A 379 -16.21 -1.25 15.87
N SER A 380 -16.95 -2.32 16.18
CA SER A 380 -18.33 -2.51 15.72
C SER A 380 -19.33 -1.50 16.28
N TYR A 381 -19.13 -1.06 17.52
CA TYR A 381 -20.01 -0.09 18.20
C TYR A 381 -19.48 1.35 18.13
N GLU A 382 -18.81 1.73 17.03
CA GLU A 382 -18.35 3.10 16.77
C GLU A 382 -17.52 3.74 17.91
N GLY A 383 -16.81 2.91 18.69
CA GLY A 383 -15.99 3.37 19.82
C GLY A 383 -16.72 3.51 21.15
N VAL A 384 -17.97 3.04 21.28
CA VAL A 384 -18.76 3.07 22.53
C VAL A 384 -19.25 1.67 22.91
N LEU A 385 -18.70 1.09 23.97
CA LEU A 385 -19.24 -0.14 24.54
C LEU A 385 -20.37 0.19 25.54
N PRO A 386 -21.57 -0.43 25.41
CA PRO A 386 -22.66 -0.23 26.36
C PRO A 386 -22.34 -0.88 27.71
N GLU A 387 -22.94 -0.40 28.79
CA GLU A 387 -22.67 -0.91 30.14
C GLU A 387 -23.02 -2.40 30.29
N SER A 388 -24.11 -2.83 29.63
CA SER A 388 -24.55 -4.22 29.59
C SER A 388 -23.55 -5.19 28.96
N PHE A 389 -22.57 -4.67 28.20
CA PHE A 389 -21.51 -5.50 27.61
C PHE A 389 -20.66 -6.21 28.67
N PHE A 390 -20.46 -5.57 29.83
CA PHE A 390 -19.62 -6.10 30.89
C PHE A 390 -20.39 -7.01 31.86
N GLU A 391 -21.69 -7.22 31.66
CA GLU A 391 -22.49 -8.11 32.50
C GLU A 391 -22.18 -9.58 32.17
N GLY A 392 -21.90 -10.39 33.20
CA GLY A 392 -21.61 -11.82 33.03
C GLY A 392 -20.24 -12.15 32.41
N LYS A 393 -19.37 -11.17 32.17
CA LYS A 393 -17.99 -11.37 31.70
C LYS A 393 -17.01 -11.36 32.87
N GLU A 394 -15.95 -12.16 32.79
CA GLU A 394 -14.89 -12.21 33.80
C GLU A 394 -13.81 -11.14 33.50
N TYR A 395 -13.55 -10.25 34.45
CA TYR A 395 -12.55 -9.20 34.35
C TYR A 395 -12.11 -8.71 35.73
N GLU A 396 -10.98 -8.01 35.76
CA GLU A 396 -10.50 -7.32 36.96
C GLU A 396 -10.98 -5.86 36.97
N PRO A 397 -11.77 -5.43 37.95
CA PRO A 397 -12.21 -4.03 38.06
C PRO A 397 -11.09 -3.14 38.60
N VAL A 398 -10.87 -1.99 37.96
CA VAL A 398 -9.86 -1.00 38.36
C VAL A 398 -10.44 0.41 38.26
N GLU A 399 -10.40 1.18 39.34
CA GLU A 399 -10.74 2.61 39.30
C GLU A 399 -9.54 3.44 38.88
N GLN A 400 -9.72 4.36 37.93
CA GLN A 400 -8.65 5.27 37.51
C GLN A 400 -9.15 6.69 37.30
N THR A 401 -8.35 7.65 37.75
CA THR A 401 -8.57 9.06 37.44
C THR A 401 -8.14 9.38 36.01
N VAL A 402 -9.07 9.88 35.19
CA VAL A 402 -8.82 10.28 33.79
C VAL A 402 -9.15 11.76 33.59
N LEU A 403 -8.39 12.43 32.73
CA LEU A 403 -8.62 13.82 32.36
C LEU A 403 -9.61 13.93 31.21
N VAL A 404 -10.85 14.31 31.51
CA VAL A 404 -11.97 14.45 30.57
C VAL A 404 -12.08 15.92 30.11
N PRO A 405 -12.40 16.22 28.85
CA PRO A 405 -12.70 17.60 28.42
C PRO A 405 -13.96 18.12 29.11
N GLU A 406 -13.87 19.32 29.67
CA GLU A 406 -15.02 20.03 30.24
C GLU A 406 -15.63 20.99 29.20
N LYS A 407 -14.80 21.50 28.30
CA LYS A 407 -15.24 22.31 27.16
C LYS A 407 -14.47 21.96 25.89
N CYS A 408 -15.24 21.68 24.83
CA CYS A 408 -14.75 21.49 23.47
C CYS A 408 -15.21 22.67 22.61
N VAL A 409 -14.28 23.27 21.86
CA VAL A 409 -14.55 24.39 20.96
C VAL A 409 -14.17 24.00 19.53
N PRO A 410 -14.87 24.46 18.48
CA PRO A 410 -14.45 24.24 17.11
C PRO A 410 -13.03 24.77 16.89
N ALA A 411 -12.20 24.04 16.14
CA ALA A 411 -10.90 24.53 15.72
C ALA A 411 -11.11 25.75 14.79
N GLN A 412 -10.62 26.93 15.19
CA GLN A 412 -10.65 28.14 14.37
C GLN A 412 -9.64 28.08 13.22
#